data_AF-A0A0H4W9X9-F1
#
_entry.id   AF-A0A0H4W9X9-F1
#
_cell.length_a   1.000
_cell.length_b   1.000
_cell.length_c   1.000
_cell.angle_alpha   90.00
_cell.angle_beta   90.00
_cell.angle_gamma   90.00
#
_symmetry.space_group_name_H-M   'P 1'
#
loop_
_entity.id
_entity.type
_entity.pdbx_description
1 polymer ?
#
loop_
_entity_poly.entity_id
_entity_poly.type
_entity_poly.pdbx_seq_one_letter_code
_entity_poly.pdbx_strand_id
1 'polypeptide(L)'
;MVNLIYPPSYMNVYAKCIDATLPNFEPEEWIKEGHVYTVKHFTEPLNQEEGMAVTIIDEEGEEIHPSPSHWSFSSNRFELFSIFLN
;
A
#
# COMPACT_ATOMS: atom_id res chain seq x y z
N MET A 1 6.59 0.69 18.65
CA MET A 1 6.19 1.97 18.03
C MET A 1 6.61 1.85 16.57
N VAL A 2 5.66 1.80 15.64
CA VAL A 2 5.95 1.66 14.20
C VAL A 2 6.13 3.07 13.63
N ASN A 3 7.23 3.30 12.91
CA ASN A 3 7.44 4.59 12.25
C ASN A 3 6.60 4.66 10.97
N LEU A 4 5.69 5.62 10.92
CA LEU A 4 4.88 5.91 9.75
C LEU A 4 5.57 7.01 8.93
N ILE A 5 5.80 6.74 7.65
CA ILE A 5 6.42 7.67 6.69
C ILE A 5 5.31 8.17 5.76
N TYR A 6 4.88 9.41 5.98
CA TYR A 6 3.87 10.05 5.15
C TYR A 6 4.52 10.77 3.96
N PRO A 7 3.94 10.67 2.75
CA PRO A 7 4.32 11.53 1.64
C PRO A 7 4.21 13.02 2.03
N PRO A 8 5.16 13.88 1.60
CA PRO A 8 5.07 15.32 1.78
C PRO A 8 3.83 15.90 1.08
N SER A 9 3.30 17.03 1.57
CA SER A 9 2.07 17.64 1.05
C SER A 9 2.13 18.10 -0.42
N TYR A 10 3.32 18.29 -0.97
CA TYR A 10 3.55 18.67 -2.37
C TYR A 10 3.70 17.45 -3.31
N MET A 11 3.60 16.23 -2.78
CA MET A 11 3.83 15.00 -3.51
C MET A 11 2.72 13.99 -3.23
N ASN A 12 2.01 13.58 -4.28
CA ASN A 12 1.13 12.42 -4.21
C ASN A 12 1.89 11.17 -4.65
N VAL A 13 1.68 10.08 -3.93
CA VAL A 13 2.30 8.79 -4.24
C VAL A 13 1.19 7.78 -4.58
N TYR A 14 1.41 7.00 -5.63
CA TYR A 14 0.47 6.03 -6.14
C TYR A 14 1.13 4.66 -6.23
N ALA A 15 0.32 3.62 -6.09
CA ALA A 15 0.71 2.22 -6.14
C ALA A 15 -0.13 1.50 -7.18
N LYS A 16 0.47 1.13 -8.31
CA LYS A 16 -0.18 0.31 -9.33
C LYS A 16 0.03 -1.17 -9.00
N CYS A 17 -1.05 -1.90 -8.79
CA CYS A 17 -0.98 -3.34 -8.48
C CYS A 17 -0.45 -4.12 -9.70
N ILE A 18 0.67 -4.81 -9.50
CA ILE A 18 1.30 -5.70 -10.49
C ILE A 18 1.21 -7.18 -10.09
N ASP A 19 0.89 -7.47 -8.82
CA ASP A 19 0.69 -8.83 -8.32
C ASP A 19 -0.47 -8.89 -7.32
N ALA A 20 -1.63 -9.34 -7.83
CA ALA A 20 -2.84 -9.57 -7.04
C ALA A 20 -2.97 -11.02 -6.53
N THR A 21 -1.91 -11.84 -6.62
CA THR A 21 -1.94 -13.24 -6.14
C THR A 21 -2.40 -13.29 -4.69
N LEU A 22 -3.44 -14.08 -4.43
CA LEU A 22 -4.05 -14.21 -3.11
C LEU A 22 -3.03 -14.69 -2.07
N PRO A 23 -3.12 -14.20 -0.82
CA PRO A 23 -2.25 -14.66 0.24
C PRO A 23 -2.71 -16.05 0.73
N ASN A 24 -1.98 -16.63 1.67
CA ASN A 24 -2.33 -17.92 2.28
C ASN A 24 -3.54 -17.85 3.25
N PHE A 25 -4.20 -16.70 3.38
CA PHE A 25 -5.39 -16.48 4.19
C PHE A 25 -6.52 -15.92 3.32
N GLU A 26 -7.76 -15.97 3.79
CA GLU A 26 -8.88 -15.31 3.10
C GLU A 26 -8.90 -13.81 3.46
N PRO A 27 -8.59 -12.91 2.50
CA PRO A 27 -8.58 -11.48 2.79
C PRO A 27 -10.01 -10.92 2.83
N GLU A 28 -10.23 -9.92 3.69
CA GLU A 28 -11.50 -9.18 3.74
C GLU A 28 -11.58 -8.18 2.58
N GLU A 29 -10.50 -7.44 2.35
CA GLU A 29 -10.34 -6.53 1.22
C GLU A 29 -9.07 -6.89 0.46
N TRP A 30 -9.13 -6.83 -0.87
CA TRP A 30 -7.96 -7.18 -1.67
C TRP A 30 -7.80 -6.28 -2.89
N ILE A 31 -6.53 -6.13 -3.27
CA ILE A 31 -6.11 -5.35 -4.42
C ILE A 31 -6.48 -6.04 -5.73
N LYS A 32 -6.73 -5.23 -6.76
CA LYS A 32 -7.06 -5.67 -8.11
C LYS A 32 -5.88 -5.45 -9.04
N GLU A 33 -5.52 -6.48 -9.81
CA GLU A 33 -4.42 -6.40 -10.77
C GLU A 33 -4.64 -5.25 -11.77
N GLY A 34 -3.59 -4.45 -12.01
CA GLY A 34 -3.62 -3.30 -12.90
C GLY A 34 -4.29 -2.04 -12.34
N HIS A 35 -4.97 -2.11 -11.21
CA HIS A 35 -5.57 -0.95 -10.57
C HIS A 35 -4.53 -0.07 -9.88
N VAL A 36 -4.76 1.24 -9.86
CA VAL A 36 -3.88 2.24 -9.25
C VAL A 36 -4.54 2.76 -7.99
N TYR A 37 -3.87 2.61 -6.86
CA TYR A 37 -4.32 3.09 -5.56
C TYR A 37 -3.50 4.29 -5.11
N THR A 38 -4.10 5.15 -4.29
CA THR A 38 -3.35 6.24 -3.64
C THR A 38 -2.64 5.68 -2.41
N VAL A 39 -1.37 6.04 -2.22
CA VAL A 39 -0.61 5.63 -1.03
C VAL A 39 -0.81 6.67 0.07
N LYS A 40 -1.28 6.20 1.23
CA LYS A 40 -1.45 7.04 2.42
C LYS A 40 -0.15 7.21 3.19
N HIS A 41 0.55 6.12 3.44
CA HIS A 41 1.83 6.11 4.14
C HIS A 41 2.59 4.81 3.92
N PHE A 42 3.88 4.85 4.26
CA PHE A 42 4.76 3.69 4.29
C PHE A 42 5.14 3.34 5.72
N THR A 43 5.47 2.09 5.96
CA THR A 43 6.03 1.61 7.23
C THR A 43 7.19 0.67 6.97
N GLU A 44 8.06 0.54 7.96
CA GLU A 44 9.05 -0.53 7.98
C GLU A 44 8.31 -1.88 8.06
N PRO A 45 8.68 -2.85 7.23
CA PRO A 45 8.04 -4.16 7.26
C PRO A 45 8.35 -4.87 8.59
N LEU A 46 7.44 -5.74 9.02
CA LEU A 46 7.72 -6.64 10.15
C LEU A 46 8.78 -7.68 9.77
N ASN A 47 8.78 -8.12 8.50
CA ASN A 47 9.78 -9.00 7.91
C ASN A 47 10.72 -8.20 7.00
N GLN A 48 12.01 -8.14 7.34
CA GLN A 48 13.00 -7.34 6.61
C GLN A 48 13.21 -7.78 5.14
N GLU A 49 12.77 -8.98 4.77
CA GLU A 49 12.87 -9.51 3.40
C GLU A 49 11.75 -9.01 2.46
N GLU A 50 10.71 -8.36 2.98
CA GLU A 50 9.48 -8.04 2.22
C GLU A 50 9.43 -6.62 1.61
N GLY A 51 10.56 -5.90 1.60
CA GLY A 51 10.62 -4.51 1.14
C GLY A 51 9.89 -3.56 2.11
N MET A 52 9.41 -2.40 1.65
CA MET A 52 8.57 -1.54 2.51
C MET A 52 7.14 -2.07 2.61
N ALA A 53 6.45 -1.75 3.70
CA ALA A 53 5.01 -1.95 3.82
C ALA A 53 4.28 -0.67 3.36
N VAL A 54 3.24 -0.84 2.54
CA VAL A 54 2.49 0.23 1.88
C VAL A 54 1.04 0.17 2.33
N THR A 55 0.55 1.27 2.89
CA THR A 55 -0.88 1.44 3.19
C THR A 55 -1.51 2.27 2.09
N ILE A 56 -2.53 1.71 1.45
CA ILE A 56 -3.26 2.32 0.33
C ILE A 56 -4.68 2.69 0.75
N ILE A 57 -5.27 3.64 0.02
CA ILE A 57 -6.66 4.05 0.19
C ILE A 57 -7.45 3.89 -1.10
N ASP A 58 -8.76 3.75 -0.96
CA ASP A 58 -9.72 3.72 -2.07
C ASP A 58 -10.09 5.13 -2.56
N GLU A 59 -11.10 5.20 -3.44
CA GLU A 59 -11.61 6.45 -4.02
C GLU A 59 -12.36 7.34 -3.00
N GLU A 60 -12.85 6.74 -1.91
CA GLU A 60 -13.57 7.43 -0.83
C GLU A 60 -12.59 7.93 0.26
N GLY A 61 -11.33 7.46 0.22
CA GLY A 61 -10.27 7.82 1.15
C GLY A 61 -10.11 6.84 2.31
N GLU A 62 -10.81 5.71 2.27
CA GLU A 62 -10.76 4.67 3.29
C GLU A 62 -9.56 3.74 3.09
N GLU A 63 -8.95 3.30 4.19
CA GLU A 63 -7.80 2.40 4.15
C GLU A 63 -8.22 1.00 3.70
N ILE A 64 -7.51 0.45 2.72
CA ILE A 64 -7.74 -0.92 2.27
C ILE A 64 -6.85 -1.84 3.10
N HIS A 65 -7.46 -2.80 3.80
CA HIS A 65 -6.74 -3.72 4.66
C HIS A 65 -6.91 -5.18 4.23
N PRO A 66 -5.81 -5.91 4.00
CA PRO A 66 -5.91 -7.31 3.64
C PRO A 66 -6.55 -8.17 4.74
N SER A 67 -6.31 -7.86 6.02
CA SER A 67 -7.06 -8.46 7.14
C SER A 67 -6.95 -7.63 8.42
N PRO A 68 -7.77 -7.89 9.46
CA PRO A 68 -7.68 -7.17 10.73
C PRO A 68 -6.31 -7.27 11.43
N SER A 69 -5.51 -8.27 11.07
CA SER A 69 -4.14 -8.48 11.56
C SER A 69 -3.05 -7.96 10.62
N HIS A 70 -3.39 -7.60 9.38
CA HIS A 70 -2.44 -7.09 8.38
C HIS A 70 -2.98 -5.79 7.79
N TRP A 71 -2.38 -4.67 8.18
CA TRP A 71 -2.91 -3.34 7.84
C TRP A 71 -2.28 -2.75 6.58
N SER A 72 -1.23 -3.38 6.05
CA SER A 72 -0.46 -2.88 4.92
C SER A 72 -0.08 -4.02 3.98
N PHE A 73 0.20 -3.67 2.73
CA PHE A 73 0.66 -4.61 1.72
C PHE A 73 2.17 -4.53 1.52
N SER A 74 2.81 -5.62 1.11
CA SER A 74 4.22 -5.57 0.67
C SER A 74 4.35 -4.71 -0.59
N SER A 75 5.31 -3.78 -0.59
CA SER A 75 5.63 -2.93 -1.74
C SER A 75 5.98 -3.71 -3.01
N ASN A 76 6.47 -4.95 -2.89
CA ASN A 76 6.82 -5.80 -4.05
C ASN A 76 5.61 -6.12 -4.95
N ARG A 77 4.38 -5.95 -4.45
CA ARG A 77 3.13 -6.15 -5.21
C ARG A 77 2.76 -4.95 -6.07
N PHE A 78 3.49 -3.84 -5.97
CA PHE A 78 3.15 -2.59 -6.63
C PHE A 78 4.33 -1.99 -7.38
N GLU A 79 4.00 -1.37 -8.51
CA GLU A 79 4.84 -0.35 -9.13
C GLU A 79 4.48 1.00 -8.50
N LEU A 80 5.43 1.59 -7.76
CA LEU A 80 5.25 2.86 -7.05
C LEU A 80 5.72 4.04 -7.91
N PHE A 81 4.91 5.08 -7.98
CA PHE A 81 5.29 6.33 -8.66
C PHE A 81 4.74 7.54 -7.93
N SER A 82 5.39 8.69 -8.14
CA SER A 82 5.05 9.94 -7.47
C SER A 82 4.75 11.04 -8.47
N ILE A 83 3.74 11.83 -8.16
CA ILE A 83 3.38 13.03 -8.90
C ILE A 83 3.66 14.22 -7.98
N PHE A 84 4.52 15.12 -8.44
CA PHE A 84 4.82 16.38 -7.75
C PHE A 84 3.80 17.43 -8.21
N LEU A 85 3.02 17.94 -7.25
CA LEU A 85 2.06 19.01 -7.50
C LEU A 85 2.78 20.34 -7.32
N ASN A 86 3.07 21.02 -8.44
CA ASN A 86 3.48 22.43 -8.46
C ASN A 86 2.25 23.33 -8.52
#